data_AF-A0AAJ6EHL2-F1
#
_entry.id   AF-A0AAJ6EHL2-F1
#
_cell.length_a   1.000
_cell.length_b   1.000
_cell.length_c   1.000
_cell.angle_alpha   90.00
_cell.angle_beta   90.00
_cell.angle_gamma   90.00
#
_symmetry.space_group_name_H-M   'P 1'
#
loop_
_entity.id
_entity.type
_entity.pdbx_description
1 polymer ?
#
loop_
_entity_poly.entity_id
_entity_poly.type
_entity_poly.pdbx_seq_one_letter_code
_entity_poly.pdbx_strand_id
1 'polypeptide(L)'
;MSIPLKIYITPFSEKGVLEPGKWSCDAAKRALDVVNTIWSKAKIAFVINDCLIDKSLDMAKNARNDDRRMLGVLSLRHDPDNAVHIYLVNPIRNLPAGGGSYLHSDPEPASFVQWYGDDFANGRAWAHELGHLMSVDHVDIDYTNERQAAALRSNLMTKGLSVGSDLTKQQIATAKGSKLVKRFGG
;
A
#
# COMPACT_ATOMS: atom_id res chain seq x y z
N MET A 1 3.24 -20.24 3.92
CA MET A 1 4.07 -19.23 4.60
C MET A 1 3.50 -17.86 4.28
N SER A 2 3.55 -16.94 5.24
CA SER A 2 2.94 -15.61 5.13
C SER A 2 4.00 -14.52 5.29
N ILE A 3 3.87 -13.44 4.53
CA ILE A 3 4.77 -12.29 4.59
C ILE A 3 4.40 -11.45 5.82
N PRO A 4 5.34 -11.23 6.75
CA PRO A 4 5.08 -10.47 7.97
C PRO A 4 4.98 -8.98 7.70
N LEU A 5 3.95 -8.35 8.25
CA LEU A 5 3.70 -6.91 8.19
C LEU A 5 3.84 -6.29 9.59
N LYS A 6 4.46 -5.11 9.65
CA LYS A 6 4.41 -4.20 10.80
C LYS A 6 3.62 -2.96 10.41
N ILE A 7 2.56 -2.69 11.16
CA ILE A 7 1.63 -1.60 10.86
C ILE A 7 1.88 -0.42 11.80
N TYR A 8 2.14 0.74 11.21
CA TYR A 8 2.32 2.00 11.91
C TYR A 8 1.18 2.94 11.52
N ILE A 9 0.19 3.05 12.41
CA ILE A 9 -0.89 4.04 12.24
C ILE A 9 -0.31 5.39 12.61
N THR A 10 -0.14 6.28 11.63
CA THR A 10 0.58 7.55 11.81
C THR A 10 -0.39 8.72 11.62
N PRO A 11 -0.93 9.30 12.72
CA PRO A 11 -1.74 10.51 12.63
C PRO A 11 -0.92 11.69 12.11
N PHE A 12 -1.58 12.67 11.50
CA PHE A 12 -0.94 13.94 11.22
C PHE A 12 -1.07 14.90 12.40
N SER A 13 -0.10 15.77 12.54
CA SER A 13 -0.24 17.02 13.29
C SER A 13 0.21 18.20 12.44
N GLU A 14 -0.21 19.40 12.80
CA GLU A 14 0.28 20.63 12.21
C GLU A 14 0.55 21.63 13.33
N LYS A 15 1.82 22.03 13.49
CA LYS A 15 2.28 22.92 14.58
C LYS A 15 1.91 22.34 15.96
N GLY A 16 2.13 21.05 16.14
CA GLY A 16 1.80 20.32 17.37
C GLY A 16 0.32 20.02 17.60
N VAL A 17 -0.60 20.49 16.74
CA VAL A 17 -2.03 20.19 16.88
C VAL A 17 -2.36 18.90 16.15
N LEU A 18 -2.81 17.88 16.90
CA LEU A 18 -3.16 16.56 16.38
C LEU A 18 -4.44 16.61 15.53
N GLU A 19 -4.38 15.97 14.35
CA GLU A 19 -5.57 15.71 13.54
C GLU A 19 -6.27 14.41 14.01
N PRO A 20 -7.61 14.35 14.02
CA PRO A 20 -8.33 13.13 14.37
C PRO A 20 -7.94 11.97 13.45
N GLY A 21 -7.45 10.88 14.03
CA GLY A 21 -7.10 9.67 13.30
C GLY A 21 -8.30 9.02 12.61
N LYS A 22 -8.09 8.49 11.41
CA LYS A 22 -9.08 7.68 10.67
C LYS A 22 -8.82 6.19 10.73
N TRP A 23 -7.55 5.80 10.81
CA TRP A 23 -7.14 4.41 10.97
C TRP A 23 -7.20 3.95 12.42
N SER A 24 -7.49 2.66 12.60
CA SER A 24 -7.31 1.90 13.83
C SER A 24 -6.73 0.54 13.48
N CYS A 25 -6.17 -0.19 14.46
CA CYS A 25 -5.63 -1.53 14.19
C CYS A 25 -6.72 -2.50 13.71
N ASP A 26 -7.97 -2.32 14.14
CA ASP A 26 -9.08 -3.14 13.66
C ASP A 26 -9.46 -2.78 12.21
N ALA A 27 -9.41 -1.50 11.83
CA ALA A 27 -9.58 -1.11 10.43
C ALA A 27 -8.44 -1.64 9.55
N ALA A 28 -7.20 -1.65 10.06
CA ALA A 28 -6.07 -2.26 9.38
C ALA A 28 -6.27 -3.76 9.15
N LYS A 29 -6.76 -4.50 10.15
CA LYS A 29 -7.09 -5.94 10.01
C LYS A 29 -8.15 -6.18 8.93
N ARG A 30 -9.24 -5.41 8.91
CA ARG A 30 -10.29 -5.57 7.89
C ARG A 30 -9.78 -5.22 6.49
N ALA A 31 -8.95 -4.19 6.35
CA ALA A 31 -8.27 -3.88 5.09
C ALA A 31 -7.31 -5.00 4.66
N LEU A 32 -6.62 -5.65 5.60
CA LEU A 32 -5.74 -6.80 5.33
C LEU A 32 -6.54 -8.01 4.82
N ASP A 33 -7.75 -8.25 5.31
CA ASP A 33 -8.60 -9.34 4.81
C ASP A 33 -8.90 -9.15 3.31
N VAL A 34 -9.14 -7.90 2.89
CA VAL A 34 -9.29 -7.55 1.48
C VAL A 34 -7.98 -7.76 0.71
N VAL A 35 -6.85 -7.30 1.23
CA VAL A 35 -5.51 -7.54 0.64
C VAL A 35 -5.28 -9.04 0.40
N ASN A 36 -5.51 -9.86 1.41
CA ASN A 36 -5.33 -11.31 1.35
C ASN A 36 -6.32 -11.97 0.38
N THR A 37 -7.55 -11.47 0.29
CA THR A 37 -8.52 -11.93 -0.71
C THR A 37 -8.00 -11.70 -2.13
N ILE A 38 -7.46 -10.50 -2.41
CA ILE A 38 -6.90 -10.13 -3.73
C ILE A 38 -5.68 -11.00 -4.06
N TRP A 39 -4.73 -11.08 -3.13
CA TRP A 39 -3.46 -11.81 -3.33
C TRP A 39 -3.57 -13.33 -3.21
N SER A 40 -4.71 -13.86 -2.74
CA SER A 40 -4.99 -15.30 -2.73
C SER A 40 -4.89 -15.95 -4.11
N LYS A 41 -5.22 -15.21 -5.18
CA LYS A 41 -5.05 -15.63 -6.59
C LYS A 41 -3.59 -16.01 -6.91
N ALA A 42 -2.63 -15.34 -6.26
CA ALA A 42 -1.21 -15.62 -6.38
C ALA A 42 -0.68 -16.63 -5.35
N LYS A 43 -1.53 -17.10 -4.42
CA LYS A 43 -1.17 -17.88 -3.23
C LYS A 43 -0.16 -17.16 -2.33
N ILE A 44 -0.27 -15.83 -2.25
CA ILE A 44 0.53 -14.99 -1.36
C ILE A 44 -0.39 -14.54 -0.24
N ALA A 45 0.07 -14.72 1.01
CA ALA A 45 -0.64 -14.31 2.20
C ALA A 45 0.23 -13.35 3.01
N PHE A 46 -0.40 -12.38 3.64
CA PHE A 46 0.22 -11.41 4.51
C PHE A 46 -0.36 -11.53 5.92
N VAL A 47 0.44 -11.28 6.94
CA VAL A 47 0.04 -11.35 8.35
C VAL A 47 0.54 -10.13 9.11
N ILE A 48 -0.33 -9.51 9.90
CA ILE A 48 0.07 -8.44 10.82
C ILE A 48 0.75 -9.09 12.02
N ASN A 49 2.06 -8.89 12.15
CA ASN A 49 2.82 -9.31 13.33
C ASN A 49 2.71 -8.29 14.46
N ASP A 50 2.64 -7.01 14.09
CA ASP A 50 2.53 -5.90 15.04
C ASP A 50 1.68 -4.78 14.44
N CYS A 51 0.90 -4.12 15.28
CA CYS A 51 0.13 -2.95 14.91
C CYS A 51 0.11 -1.96 16.08
N LEU A 52 0.65 -0.77 15.83
CA LEU A 52 0.74 0.28 16.83
C LEU A 52 0.31 1.64 16.28
N ILE A 53 -0.13 2.50 17.18
CA ILE A 53 -0.37 3.91 16.90
C ILE A 53 0.96 4.64 17.12
N ASP A 54 1.55 5.13 16.05
CA ASP A 54 2.82 5.85 16.05
C ASP A 54 2.62 7.30 16.51
N LYS A 55 3.71 7.98 16.87
CA LYS A 55 3.70 9.42 17.15
C LYS A 55 3.20 10.17 15.92
N SER A 56 2.50 11.29 16.13
CA SER A 56 2.03 12.07 14.99
C SER A 56 3.17 12.59 14.12
N LEU A 57 2.92 12.67 12.81
CA LEU A 57 3.80 13.32 11.86
C LEU A 57 3.43 14.80 11.76
N ASP A 58 4.22 15.67 12.38
CA ASP A 58 4.05 17.13 12.24
C ASP A 58 4.52 17.59 10.87
N MET A 59 3.56 17.80 9.98
CA MET A 59 3.81 18.19 8.60
C MET A 59 2.66 19.04 8.09
N ALA A 60 2.97 20.21 7.52
CA ALA A 60 1.97 21.10 6.94
C ALA A 60 1.17 20.40 5.81
N LYS A 61 -0.13 20.68 5.71
CA LYS A 61 -1.03 19.99 4.76
C LYS A 61 -0.58 20.07 3.30
N ASN A 62 0.04 21.18 2.90
CA ASN A 62 0.56 21.39 1.55
C ASN A 62 1.86 20.64 1.25
N ALA A 63 2.55 20.10 2.27
CA ALA A 63 3.80 19.36 2.11
C ALA A 63 3.60 17.85 1.99
N ARG A 64 2.37 17.36 2.18
CA ARG A 64 2.00 15.93 2.19
C ARG A 64 1.67 15.38 0.79
N ASN A 65 1.61 16.23 -0.22
CA ASN A 65 1.13 15.89 -1.58
C ASN A 65 2.21 15.28 -2.49
N ASP A 66 3.29 14.76 -1.92
CA ASP A 66 4.40 14.13 -2.62
C ASP A 66 4.64 12.75 -1.98
N ASP A 67 4.26 11.69 -2.71
CA ASP A 67 4.35 10.31 -2.24
C ASP A 67 5.78 9.92 -1.84
N ARG A 68 6.79 10.38 -2.59
CA ARG A 68 8.19 10.05 -2.34
C ARG A 68 8.68 10.73 -1.07
N ARG A 69 8.34 12.00 -0.86
CA ARG A 69 8.66 12.73 0.37
C ARG A 69 7.96 12.10 1.57
N MET A 70 6.67 11.80 1.44
CA MET A 70 5.88 11.17 2.49
C MET A 70 6.48 9.82 2.91
N LEU A 71 6.71 8.93 1.95
CA LEU A 71 7.32 7.62 2.23
C LEU A 71 8.70 7.76 2.85
N GLY A 72 9.55 8.65 2.32
CA GLY A 72 10.90 8.85 2.85
C GLY A 72 10.92 9.39 4.28
N VAL A 73 9.98 10.25 4.66
CA VAL A 73 9.90 10.73 6.06
C VAL A 73 9.35 9.64 6.98
N LEU A 74 8.39 8.85 6.51
CA LEU A 74 7.78 7.78 7.30
C LEU A 74 8.78 6.63 7.55
N SER A 75 9.49 6.20 6.51
CA SER A 75 10.44 5.10 6.58
C SER A 75 11.61 5.36 7.52
N LEU A 76 12.07 6.61 7.62
CA LEU A 76 13.15 7.01 8.54
C LEU A 76 12.77 6.98 10.02
N ARG A 77 11.51 6.72 10.38
CA ARG A 77 11.04 6.77 11.78
C ARG A 77 11.32 5.48 12.54
N HIS A 78 11.55 4.38 11.83
CA HIS A 78 11.73 3.05 12.41
C HIS A 78 12.92 2.36 11.76
N ASP A 79 13.69 1.64 12.57
CA ASP A 79 14.83 0.90 12.05
C ASP A 79 14.36 -0.25 11.13
N PRO A 80 15.08 -0.51 10.02
CA PRO A 80 14.76 -1.63 9.15
C PRO A 80 14.83 -2.96 9.91
N ASP A 81 13.91 -3.87 9.61
CA ASP A 81 13.89 -5.20 10.22
C ASP A 81 13.41 -6.31 9.27
N ASN A 82 13.01 -7.46 9.83
CA ASN A 82 12.51 -8.60 9.07
C ASN A 82 10.98 -8.60 8.90
N ALA A 83 10.41 -7.45 8.58
CA ALA A 83 9.01 -7.31 8.18
C ALA A 83 8.86 -6.29 7.05
N VAL A 84 7.69 -6.26 6.42
CA VAL A 84 7.26 -5.17 5.55
C VAL A 84 6.63 -4.08 6.40
N HIS A 85 7.13 -2.85 6.29
CA HIS A 85 6.64 -1.72 7.07
C HIS A 85 5.51 -1.01 6.33
N ILE A 86 4.34 -0.92 6.96
CA ILE A 86 3.16 -0.30 6.36
C ILE A 86 2.72 0.87 7.22
N TYR A 87 2.79 2.07 6.63
CA TYR A 87 2.39 3.31 7.28
C TYR A 87 0.97 3.68 6.88
N LEU A 88 0.04 3.67 7.82
CA LEU A 88 -1.36 3.98 7.58
C LEU A 88 -1.64 5.41 8.03
N VAL A 89 -1.94 6.29 7.08
CA VAL A 89 -2.06 7.74 7.31
C VAL A 89 -3.48 8.25 7.04
N ASN A 90 -3.81 9.40 7.63
CA ASN A 90 -5.06 10.10 7.34
C ASN A 90 -5.17 10.50 5.85
N PRO A 91 -6.38 10.81 5.35
CA PRO A 91 -6.56 11.24 3.96
C PRO A 91 -5.73 12.48 3.64
N ILE A 92 -5.00 12.46 2.52
CA ILE A 92 -4.20 13.58 2.06
C ILE A 92 -4.94 14.28 0.92
N ARG A 93 -5.20 15.58 1.10
CA ARG A 93 -5.89 16.39 0.10
C ARG A 93 -5.02 16.53 -1.15
N ASN A 94 -5.63 16.36 -2.33
CA ASN A 94 -4.97 16.50 -3.64
C ASN A 94 -3.86 15.46 -3.90
N LEU A 95 -3.92 14.30 -3.25
CA LEU A 95 -3.04 13.17 -3.54
C LEU A 95 -3.85 12.12 -4.33
N PRO A 96 -3.78 12.11 -5.68
CA PRO A 96 -4.68 11.33 -6.52
C PRO A 96 -4.44 9.82 -6.47
N ALA A 97 -3.25 9.36 -6.05
CA ALA A 97 -2.90 7.94 -5.90
C ALA A 97 -2.71 7.48 -4.44
N GLY A 98 -2.59 8.43 -3.49
CA GLY A 98 -2.78 8.27 -2.04
C GLY A 98 -2.09 7.09 -1.34
N GLY A 99 -1.00 6.60 -1.91
CA GLY A 99 -0.18 5.52 -1.40
C GLY A 99 1.16 5.55 -2.13
N GLY A 100 2.18 5.00 -1.50
CA GLY A 100 3.49 4.94 -2.11
C GLY A 100 4.33 3.87 -1.47
N SER A 101 5.22 3.29 -2.26
CA SER A 101 6.03 2.14 -1.87
C SER A 101 7.43 2.24 -2.47
N TYR A 102 8.41 1.67 -1.79
CA TYR A 102 9.75 1.54 -2.34
C TYR A 102 9.75 0.46 -3.42
N LEU A 103 9.96 0.86 -4.68
CA LEU A 103 9.94 -0.06 -5.80
C LEU A 103 10.87 -1.24 -5.54
N HIS A 104 10.36 -2.45 -5.74
CA HIS A 104 11.12 -3.69 -5.57
C HIS A 104 11.71 -3.89 -4.16
N SER A 105 11.18 -3.19 -3.14
CA SER A 105 11.68 -3.19 -1.76
C SER A 105 13.08 -2.60 -1.59
N ASP A 106 13.44 -1.56 -2.33
CA ASP A 106 14.73 -0.85 -2.26
C ASP A 106 14.56 0.61 -1.79
N PRO A 107 15.21 1.05 -0.69
CA PRO A 107 16.20 0.33 0.13
C PRO A 107 15.60 -0.74 1.04
N GLU A 108 14.30 -0.65 1.33
CA GLU A 108 13.61 -1.55 2.26
C GLU A 108 12.16 -1.81 1.82
N PRO A 109 11.53 -2.89 2.30
CA PRO A 109 10.13 -3.16 1.99
C PRO A 109 9.21 -2.26 2.83
N ALA A 110 9.04 -1.00 2.41
CA ALA A 110 8.14 -0.05 3.06
C ALA A 110 7.12 0.53 2.10
N SER A 111 5.90 0.72 2.58
CA SER A 111 4.86 1.47 1.88
C SER A 111 4.00 2.29 2.84
N PHE A 112 3.31 3.30 2.32
CA PHE A 112 2.25 3.99 3.03
C PHE A 112 0.94 3.92 2.27
N VAL A 113 -0.17 3.99 2.99
CA VAL A 113 -1.53 3.98 2.44
C VAL A 113 -2.37 5.00 3.21
N GLN A 114 -3.01 5.92 2.51
CA GLN A 114 -3.94 6.85 3.14
C GLN A 114 -5.31 6.22 3.37
N TRP A 115 -6.11 6.82 4.24
CA TRP A 115 -7.51 6.41 4.43
C TRP A 115 -8.38 6.83 3.23
N TYR A 116 -9.17 5.89 2.71
CA TYR A 116 -10.05 6.06 1.54
C TYR A 116 -11.55 6.04 1.84
N GLY A 117 -11.96 5.81 3.09
CA GLY A 117 -13.38 5.87 3.50
C GLY A 117 -13.94 4.55 3.98
N ASP A 118 -13.53 3.44 3.36
CA ASP A 118 -14.05 2.10 3.65
C ASP A 118 -12.97 1.01 3.54
N ASP A 119 -13.27 -0.17 4.10
CA ASP A 119 -12.34 -1.29 4.20
C ASP A 119 -11.90 -1.83 2.82
N PHE A 120 -12.78 -1.81 1.80
CA PHE A 120 -12.45 -2.31 0.47
C PHE A 120 -11.51 -1.37 -0.28
N ALA A 121 -11.81 -0.07 -0.30
CA ALA A 121 -10.97 0.93 -0.95
C ALA A 121 -9.58 1.00 -0.29
N ASN A 122 -9.54 0.96 1.04
CA ASN A 122 -8.32 0.85 1.84
C ASN A 122 -7.51 -0.40 1.49
N GLY A 123 -8.15 -1.57 1.50
CA GLY A 123 -7.50 -2.85 1.23
C GLY A 123 -7.01 -2.97 -0.22
N ARG A 124 -7.76 -2.47 -1.20
CA ARG A 124 -7.33 -2.41 -2.60
C ARG A 124 -6.12 -1.51 -2.77
N ALA A 125 -6.14 -0.31 -2.20
CA ALA A 125 -5.02 0.62 -2.29
C ALA A 125 -3.76 0.01 -1.68
N TRP A 126 -3.91 -0.63 -0.52
CA TRP A 126 -2.81 -1.37 0.11
C TRP A 126 -2.32 -2.53 -0.76
N ALA A 127 -3.21 -3.33 -1.32
CA ALA A 127 -2.85 -4.44 -2.20
C ALA A 127 -2.07 -3.97 -3.44
N HIS A 128 -2.40 -2.80 -3.97
CA HIS A 128 -1.69 -2.16 -5.08
C HIS A 128 -0.26 -1.79 -4.69
N GLU A 129 -0.07 -1.15 -3.54
CA GLU A 129 1.27 -0.79 -3.04
C GLU A 129 2.14 -2.03 -2.77
N LEU A 130 1.54 -3.10 -2.24
CA LEU A 130 2.24 -4.38 -2.09
C LEU A 130 2.66 -4.96 -3.45
N GLY A 131 1.88 -4.73 -4.51
CA GLY A 131 2.24 -5.08 -5.88
C GLY A 131 3.55 -4.46 -6.32
N HIS A 132 3.75 -3.16 -6.06
CA HIS A 132 5.00 -2.46 -6.36
C HIS A 132 6.20 -3.01 -5.58
N LEU A 133 6.03 -3.31 -4.29
CA LEU A 133 7.08 -3.98 -3.50
C LEU A 133 7.46 -5.34 -4.09
N MET A 134 6.49 -6.04 -4.68
CA MET A 134 6.65 -7.32 -5.38
C MET A 134 6.99 -7.17 -6.87
N SER A 135 7.48 -5.99 -7.30
CA SER A 135 7.94 -5.75 -8.67
C SER A 135 6.86 -5.84 -9.74
N VAL A 136 5.59 -5.66 -9.36
CA VAL A 136 4.50 -5.57 -10.32
C VAL A 136 4.33 -4.10 -10.72
N ASP A 137 4.55 -3.83 -12.01
CA ASP A 137 4.46 -2.47 -12.55
C ASP A 137 3.00 -2.04 -12.80
N HIS A 138 2.82 -0.73 -12.92
CA HIS A 138 1.54 -0.17 -13.38
C HIS A 138 1.16 -0.70 -14.76
N VAL A 139 -0.15 -0.80 -14.96
CA VAL A 139 -0.74 -1.02 -16.26
C VAL A 139 -1.30 0.30 -16.75
N ASP A 140 -0.78 0.79 -17.86
CA ASP A 140 -1.35 1.92 -18.57
C ASP A 140 -2.55 1.46 -19.41
N ILE A 141 -3.66 2.17 -19.27
CA ILE A 141 -4.86 1.93 -20.06
C ILE A 141 -4.83 2.84 -21.28
N ASP A 142 -4.75 2.24 -22.45
CA ASP A 142 -5.06 2.93 -23.70
C ASP A 142 -6.59 3.02 -23.86
N TYR A 143 -7.13 4.20 -23.55
CA TYR A 143 -8.56 4.46 -23.69
C TYR A 143 -9.04 4.58 -25.15
N THR A 144 -8.14 4.66 -26.12
CA THR A 144 -8.52 4.63 -27.54
C THR A 144 -8.86 3.21 -28.01
N ASN A 145 -8.40 2.19 -27.28
CA ASN A 145 -8.75 0.79 -27.50
C ASN A 145 -9.79 0.33 -26.47
N GLU A 146 -11.08 0.50 -26.78
CA GLU A 146 -12.17 0.21 -25.86
C GLU A 146 -12.15 -1.22 -25.29
N ARG A 147 -11.77 -2.20 -26.11
CA ARG A 147 -11.71 -3.61 -25.70
C ARG A 147 -10.60 -3.84 -24.68
N GLN A 148 -9.43 -3.24 -24.91
CA GLN A 148 -8.32 -3.30 -23.97
C GLN A 148 -8.65 -2.53 -22.69
N ALA A 149 -9.22 -1.33 -22.81
CA ALA A 149 -9.63 -0.53 -21.67
C ALA A 149 -10.65 -1.28 -20.80
N ALA A 150 -11.65 -1.93 -21.40
CA ALA A 150 -12.60 -2.76 -20.66
C ALA A 150 -11.91 -3.92 -19.90
N ALA A 151 -10.94 -4.58 -20.52
CA ALA A 151 -10.22 -5.70 -19.90
C ALA A 151 -9.25 -5.26 -18.78
N LEU A 152 -8.70 -4.04 -18.85
CA LEU A 152 -7.71 -3.55 -17.89
C LEU A 152 -8.31 -2.68 -16.77
N ARG A 153 -9.55 -2.20 -16.93
CA ARG A 153 -10.26 -1.43 -15.87
C ARG A 153 -10.35 -2.18 -14.54
N SER A 154 -10.47 -3.51 -14.57
CA SER A 154 -10.52 -4.33 -13.35
C SER A 154 -9.14 -4.70 -12.81
N ASN A 155 -8.04 -4.33 -13.48
CA ASN A 155 -6.69 -4.68 -13.03
C ASN A 155 -6.32 -3.93 -11.75
N LEU A 156 -5.71 -4.64 -10.79
CA LEU A 156 -5.23 -4.08 -9.54
C LEU A 156 -4.19 -2.98 -9.78
N MET A 157 -3.31 -3.16 -10.76
CA MET A 157 -2.18 -2.27 -11.04
C MET A 157 -2.52 -1.16 -12.04
N THR A 158 -3.79 -0.97 -12.38
CA THR A 158 -4.22 0.22 -13.12
C THR A 158 -3.94 1.46 -12.28
N LYS A 159 -3.30 2.45 -12.91
CA LYS A 159 -2.92 3.71 -12.28
C LYS A 159 -4.14 4.50 -11.79
N GLY A 160 -4.05 5.04 -10.58
CA GLY A 160 -5.08 5.86 -9.95
C GLY A 160 -6.14 5.06 -9.18
N LEU A 161 -7.19 5.75 -8.78
CA LEU A 161 -8.28 5.18 -7.97
C LEU A 161 -9.24 4.37 -8.84
N SER A 162 -8.91 3.09 -9.06
CA SER A 162 -9.82 2.11 -9.67
C SER A 162 -10.35 1.14 -8.61
N VAL A 163 -11.56 0.61 -8.83
CA VAL A 163 -12.12 -0.50 -8.03
C VAL A 163 -11.57 -1.87 -8.45
N GLY A 164 -10.65 -1.89 -9.42
CA GLY A 164 -10.05 -3.11 -9.95
C GLY A 164 -9.22 -3.85 -8.91
N SER A 165 -9.34 -5.18 -8.90
CA SER A 165 -8.64 -6.10 -7.99
C SER A 165 -8.14 -7.38 -8.70
N ASP A 166 -8.16 -7.40 -10.03
CA ASP A 166 -7.70 -8.53 -10.81
C ASP A 166 -6.19 -8.49 -11.05
N LEU A 167 -5.61 -9.67 -11.11
CA LEU A 167 -4.20 -9.90 -11.41
C LEU A 167 -4.11 -10.77 -12.66
N THR A 168 -3.26 -10.39 -13.61
CA THR A 168 -2.95 -11.24 -14.76
C THR A 168 -2.04 -12.40 -14.35
N LYS A 169 -1.98 -13.45 -15.17
CA LYS A 169 -1.03 -14.57 -14.95
C LYS A 169 0.42 -14.10 -14.88
N GLN A 170 0.79 -13.09 -15.69
CA GLN A 170 2.11 -12.50 -15.69
C GLN A 170 2.39 -11.75 -14.38
N GLN A 171 1.46 -10.91 -13.90
CA GLN A 171 1.60 -10.21 -12.63
C GLN A 171 1.75 -11.18 -11.45
N ILE A 172 0.98 -12.29 -11.45
CA ILE A 172 1.12 -13.35 -10.46
C ILE A 172 2.52 -13.98 -10.52
N ALA A 173 3.01 -14.32 -11.72
CA ALA A 173 4.34 -14.91 -11.89
C ALA A 173 5.45 -13.95 -11.42
N THR A 174 5.37 -12.67 -11.80
CA THR A 174 6.29 -11.62 -11.37
C THR A 174 6.30 -11.47 -9.85
N ALA A 175 5.13 -11.34 -9.22
CA ALA A 175 5.04 -11.19 -7.78
C ALA A 175 5.68 -12.37 -7.04
N LYS A 176 5.36 -13.60 -7.45
CA LYS A 176 5.94 -14.82 -6.86
C LYS A 176 7.46 -14.94 -7.08
N GLY A 177 7.98 -14.40 -8.18
CA GLY A 177 9.40 -14.36 -8.49
C GLY A 177 10.18 -13.24 -7.82
N SER A 178 9.49 -12.29 -7.16
CA SER A 178 10.09 -11.09 -6.58
C SER A 178 11.03 -11.38 -5.41
N LYS A 179 11.97 -10.45 -5.17
CA LYS A 179 12.89 -10.50 -4.02
C LYS A 179 12.13 -10.56 -2.70
N LEU A 180 11.03 -9.82 -2.59
CA LEU A 180 10.20 -9.80 -1.38
C LEU A 180 9.60 -11.17 -1.08
N VAL A 181 8.91 -11.77 -2.06
CA VAL A 181 8.27 -13.07 -1.87
C VAL A 181 9.31 -14.15 -1.62
N LYS A 182 10.46 -14.13 -2.32
CA LYS A 182 11.56 -15.06 -2.05
C LYS A 182 12.16 -14.90 -0.64
N ARG A 183 12.31 -13.66 -0.15
CA ARG A 183 12.84 -13.37 1.19
C ARG A 183 12.01 -14.03 2.29
N PHE A 184 10.68 -14.06 2.15
CA PHE A 184 9.76 -14.53 3.20
C PHE A 184 9.06 -15.87 2.89
N GLY A 185 9.11 -16.33 1.63
CA GLY A 185 8.36 -17.48 1.14
C GLY A 185 9.17 -18.76 0.94
N GLY A 186 10.50 -18.66 0.82
CA GLY A 186 11.36 -19.78 0.40
C GLY A 186 11.23 -20.06 -1.10
#